data_AF-A0AA50HXG4-F1
#
_entry.id   AF-A0AA50HXG4-F1
#
_cell.length_a   1.000
_cell.length_b   1.000
_cell.length_c   1.000
_cell.angle_alpha   90.00
_cell.angle_beta   90.00
_cell.angle_gamma   90.00
#
_symmetry.space_group_name_H-M   'P 1'
#
loop_
_entity.id
_entity.type
_entity.pdbx_description
1 polymer ?
#
loop_
_entity_poly.entity_id
_entity_poly.type
_entity_poly.pdbx_seq_one_letter_code
_entity_poly.pdbx_strand_id
1 'polypeptide(L)'
;MAIAGDQIAVQGATVDVSGNGGGGTVRIGGDFQGQLTLPNASQTLIDSNSVVKADALLTGNGGTVIVWADDSTRFSGNISAQGGTMGETAALWKPPAPKV
;
A
#
# COMPACT_ATOMS: atom_id res chain seq x y z
N MET A 1 1.75 -8.14 4.67
CA MET A 1 0.43 -8.59 4.16
C MET A 1 0.37 -8.40 2.65
N ALA A 2 -0.41 -9.21 1.93
CA ALA A 2 -0.69 -9.01 0.51
C ALA A 2 -2.17 -9.21 0.21
N ILE A 3 -2.72 -8.37 -0.67
CA ILE A 3 -4.04 -8.53 -1.29
C ILE A 3 -3.77 -8.80 -2.77
N ALA A 4 -4.08 -10.02 -3.23
CA ALA A 4 -3.75 -10.50 -4.57
C ALA A 4 -5.00 -11.00 -5.30
N GLY A 5 -4.99 -10.89 -6.62
CA GLY A 5 -6.08 -11.23 -7.53
C GLY A 5 -5.86 -10.57 -8.88
N ASP A 6 -6.52 -11.05 -9.92
CA ASP A 6 -6.41 -10.45 -11.26
C ASP A 6 -7.02 -9.05 -11.32
N GLN A 7 -8.19 -8.86 -10.69
CA GLN A 7 -8.81 -7.55 -10.52
C GLN A 7 -9.06 -7.27 -9.04
N ILE A 8 -8.57 -6.14 -8.55
CA ILE A 8 -8.71 -5.73 -7.15
C ILE A 8 -9.49 -4.42 -7.07
N ALA A 9 -10.50 -4.41 -6.20
CA ALA A 9 -11.24 -3.20 -5.83
C ALA A 9 -11.33 -3.09 -4.30
N VAL A 10 -10.69 -2.07 -3.73
CA VAL A 10 -10.78 -1.69 -2.32
C VAL A 10 -11.73 -0.51 -2.24
N GLN A 11 -12.92 -0.73 -1.65
CA GLN A 11 -14.01 0.25 -1.65
C GLN A 11 -14.56 0.43 -0.23
N GLY A 12 -14.51 1.66 0.29
CA GLY A 12 -14.95 1.99 1.64
C GLY A 12 -14.27 1.18 2.75
N ALA A 13 -13.08 0.63 2.48
CA ALA A 13 -12.43 -0.32 3.38
C ALA A 13 -11.27 0.32 4.15
N THR A 14 -11.06 -0.15 5.38
CA THR A 14 -9.87 0.18 6.16
C THR A 14 -8.91 -1.01 6.16
N VAL A 15 -7.71 -0.81 5.63
CA VAL A 15 -6.61 -1.78 5.67
C VAL A 15 -5.58 -1.27 6.66
N ASP A 16 -5.47 -1.92 7.81
CA ASP A 16 -4.58 -1.48 8.89
C ASP A 16 -3.46 -2.50 9.13
N VAL A 17 -2.23 -2.08 8.86
CA VAL A 17 -1.00 -2.81 9.17
C VAL A 17 -0.11 -2.02 10.14
N SER A 18 -0.69 -1.10 10.91
CA SER A 18 0.04 -0.31 11.91
C SER A 18 0.55 -1.16 13.06
N GLY A 19 1.61 -0.71 13.73
CA GLY A 19 2.22 -1.45 14.83
C GLY A 19 2.95 -0.56 15.84
N ASN A 20 3.11 -1.04 17.07
CA ASN A 20 3.70 -0.23 18.15
C ASN A 20 5.18 0.09 17.93
N GLY A 21 5.96 -0.82 17.34
CA GLY A 21 7.41 -0.67 17.10
C GLY A 21 7.79 -0.37 15.65
N GLY A 22 6.80 -0.03 14.81
CA GLY A 22 6.97 0.17 13.38
C GLY A 22 5.68 -0.13 12.62
N GLY A 23 5.46 0.59 11.53
CA GLY A 23 4.39 0.28 10.60
C GLY A 23 4.73 -0.94 9.74
N GLY A 24 3.72 -1.76 9.45
CA GLY A 24 3.87 -2.94 8.61
C GLY A 24 3.90 -2.64 7.11
N THR A 25 4.10 -3.69 6.32
CA THR A 25 4.07 -3.61 4.86
C THR A 25 2.81 -4.25 4.31
N VAL A 26 2.09 -3.50 3.48
CA VAL A 26 0.96 -4.00 2.68
C VAL A 26 1.22 -3.82 1.19
N ARG A 27 0.88 -4.86 0.43
CA ARG A 27 0.98 -4.90 -1.03
C ARG A 27 -0.41 -5.20 -1.60
N ILE A 28 -0.91 -4.32 -2.44
CA ILE A 28 -2.24 -4.40 -3.03
C ILE A 28 -2.08 -4.51 -4.54
N GLY A 29 -2.53 -5.64 -5.08
CA GLY A 29 -2.51 -5.92 -6.51
C GLY A 29 -1.19 -6.47 -7.01
N GLY A 30 -0.05 -6.11 -6.44
CA GLY A 30 1.23 -6.66 -6.88
C GLY A 30 2.39 -6.20 -6.03
N ASP A 31 3.57 -6.66 -6.40
CA ASP A 31 4.81 -6.17 -5.85
C ASP A 31 5.32 -4.91 -6.56
N PHE A 32 6.26 -4.21 -5.92
CA PHE A 32 6.89 -3.05 -6.52
C PHE A 32 7.52 -3.40 -7.87
N GLN A 33 7.19 -2.63 -8.93
CA GLN A 33 7.62 -2.84 -10.31
C GLN A 33 7.22 -4.19 -10.93
N GLY A 34 6.33 -4.95 -10.29
CA GLY A 34 5.96 -6.28 -10.75
C GLY A 34 7.13 -7.27 -10.78
N GLN A 35 8.20 -7.04 -10.01
CA GLN A 35 9.46 -7.79 -10.09
C GLN A 35 9.61 -8.94 -9.08
N LEU A 36 8.65 -9.14 -8.19
CA LEU A 36 8.72 -10.18 -7.16
C LEU A 36 7.72 -11.31 -7.44
N THR A 37 7.62 -12.25 -6.51
CA THR A 37 6.88 -13.52 -6.61
C THR A 37 5.35 -13.38 -6.57
N LEU A 38 4.80 -12.21 -6.25
CA LEU A 38 3.35 -12.03 -6.22
C LEU A 38 2.82 -11.79 -7.65
N PRO A 39 1.84 -12.59 -8.12
CA PRO A 39 1.15 -12.30 -9.37
C PRO A 39 0.55 -10.89 -9.32
N ASN A 40 0.83 -10.09 -10.34
CA ASN A 40 0.27 -8.75 -10.44
C ASN A 40 -1.18 -8.81 -10.93
N ALA A 41 -2.01 -7.95 -10.37
CA ALA A 41 -3.33 -7.65 -10.86
C ALA A 41 -3.21 -6.98 -12.24
N SER A 42 -4.11 -7.29 -13.16
CA SER A 42 -4.32 -6.47 -14.35
C SER A 42 -4.88 -5.10 -13.96
N GLN A 43 -5.77 -5.04 -12.97
CA GLN A 43 -6.39 -3.80 -12.50
C GLN A 43 -6.48 -3.71 -10.98
N THR A 44 -6.12 -2.54 -10.44
CA THR A 44 -6.27 -2.21 -9.02
C THR A 44 -6.97 -0.87 -8.86
N LEU A 45 -8.09 -0.87 -8.13
CA LEU A 45 -8.88 0.30 -7.77
C LEU A 45 -8.92 0.48 -6.24
N ILE A 46 -8.62 1.67 -5.76
CA ILE A 46 -8.86 2.09 -4.37
C ILE A 46 -9.68 3.37 -4.38
N ASP A 47 -10.89 3.33 -3.82
CA ASP A 47 -11.80 4.48 -3.80
C ASP A 47 -11.46 5.51 -2.72
N SER A 48 -12.07 6.69 -2.79
CA SER A 48 -11.82 7.80 -1.84
C SER A 48 -12.31 7.55 -0.43
N ASN A 49 -13.19 6.58 -0.23
CA ASN A 49 -13.69 6.19 1.09
C ASN A 49 -12.76 5.17 1.77
N SER A 50 -11.77 4.66 1.06
CA SER A 50 -10.82 3.68 1.59
C SER A 50 -9.65 4.34 2.30
N VAL A 51 -9.17 3.66 3.35
CA VAL A 51 -8.05 4.10 4.18
C VAL A 51 -7.06 2.95 4.32
N VAL A 52 -5.78 3.24 4.10
CA VAL A 52 -4.68 2.29 4.33
C VAL A 52 -3.76 2.89 5.39
N LYS A 53 -3.56 2.18 6.49
CA LYS A 53 -2.70 2.61 7.60
C LYS A 53 -1.53 1.67 7.75
N ALA A 54 -0.34 2.25 7.86
CA ALA A 54 0.91 1.59 8.10
C ALA A 54 1.71 2.43 9.11
N ASP A 55 1.04 2.90 10.17
CA ASP A 55 1.66 3.81 11.13
C ASP A 55 2.47 3.06 12.19
N ALA A 56 3.53 3.69 12.67
CA ALA A 56 4.20 3.30 13.90
C ALA A 56 3.58 4.03 15.09
N LEU A 57 2.88 3.29 15.95
CA LEU A 57 2.02 3.89 16.98
C LEU A 57 2.80 4.45 18.19
N LEU A 58 3.95 3.87 18.53
CA LEU A 58 4.78 4.33 19.67
C LEU A 58 6.19 4.71 19.24
N THR A 59 6.93 3.78 18.64
CA THR A 59 8.32 3.97 18.21
C THR A 59 8.56 3.28 16.88
N GLY A 60 9.65 3.63 16.19
CA GLY A 60 10.02 3.03 14.91
C GLY A 60 9.37 3.71 13.70
N ASN A 61 9.81 3.31 12.51
CA ASN A 61 9.46 3.97 11.26
C ASN A 61 8.04 3.65 10.80
N GLY A 62 7.46 4.59 10.06
CA GLY A 62 6.27 4.32 9.26
C GLY A 62 6.51 3.14 8.31
N GLY A 63 5.44 2.41 8.02
CA GLY A 63 5.46 1.22 7.20
C GLY A 63 5.43 1.53 5.72
N THR A 64 5.14 0.51 4.91
CA THR A 64 5.18 0.61 3.45
C THR A 64 3.86 0.17 2.83
N VAL A 65 3.30 1.02 1.98
CA VAL A 65 2.09 0.72 1.20
C VAL A 65 2.45 0.68 -0.27
N ILE A 66 2.28 -0.47 -0.91
CA ILE A 66 2.46 -0.65 -2.35
C ILE A 66 1.11 -0.94 -2.97
N VAL A 67 0.76 -0.16 -3.99
CA VAL A 67 -0.43 -0.37 -4.83
C VAL A 67 0.06 -0.52 -6.26
N TRP A 68 -0.22 -1.67 -6.88
CA TRP A 68 0.28 -1.99 -8.20
C TRP A 68 -0.76 -2.72 -9.05
N ALA A 69 -0.70 -2.52 -10.35
CA ALA A 69 -1.37 -3.31 -11.37
C ALA A 69 -0.57 -3.19 -12.67
N ASP A 70 -0.67 -4.20 -13.53
CA ASP A 70 0.04 -4.26 -14.80
C ASP A 70 -0.58 -3.36 -15.88
N ASP A 71 -1.91 -3.23 -15.91
CA ASP A 71 -2.59 -2.42 -16.93
C ASP A 71 -3.13 -1.10 -16.37
N SER A 72 -3.85 -1.13 -15.24
CA SER A 72 -4.45 0.08 -14.67
C SER A 72 -4.47 0.10 -13.15
N THR A 73 -3.83 1.13 -12.58
CA THR A 73 -3.96 1.46 -11.15
C THR A 73 -4.74 2.76 -11.00
N ARG A 74 -5.87 2.72 -10.29
CA ARG A 74 -6.64 3.90 -9.89
C ARG A 74 -6.63 4.00 -8.38
N PHE A 75 -6.02 5.07 -7.88
CA PHE A 75 -5.92 5.32 -6.44
C PHE A 75 -6.53 6.67 -6.11
N SER A 76 -7.54 6.66 -5.25
CA SER A 76 -8.20 7.87 -4.74
C SER A 76 -8.37 7.87 -3.22
N GLY A 77 -7.93 6.80 -2.54
CA GLY A 77 -8.04 6.63 -1.09
C GLY A 77 -7.00 7.40 -0.29
N ASN A 78 -6.99 7.15 1.02
CA ASN A 78 -6.11 7.81 1.99
C ASN A 78 -5.04 6.83 2.48
N ILE A 79 -3.76 7.23 2.47
CA ILE A 79 -2.66 6.45 3.03
C ILE A 79 -2.04 7.19 4.23
N SER A 80 -1.83 6.48 5.34
CA SER A 80 -1.02 6.93 6.47
C SER A 80 0.13 5.95 6.71
N ALA A 81 1.34 6.50 6.84
CA ALA A 81 2.56 5.74 7.12
C ALA A 81 3.50 6.60 7.99
N GLN A 82 2.97 7.08 9.11
CA GLN A 82 3.64 7.96 10.04
C GLN A 82 4.62 7.18 10.92
N GLY A 83 5.79 7.78 11.15
CA GLY A 83 6.76 7.30 12.13
C GLY A 83 6.33 7.65 13.55
N GLY A 84 6.68 6.79 14.51
CA GLY A 84 6.44 7.02 15.94
C GLY A 84 7.49 7.94 16.54
N THR A 85 7.51 8.04 17.87
CA THR A 85 8.58 8.72 18.62
C THR A 85 9.92 8.07 18.25
N MET A 86 10.79 8.76 17.50
CA MET A 86 12.07 8.28 16.91
C MET A 86 12.00 7.57 15.55
N GLY A 87 10.84 7.57 14.87
CA GLY A 87 10.69 6.98 13.55
C GLY A 87 10.66 8.00 12.41
N GLU A 88 11.17 7.62 11.25
CA GLU A 88 10.94 8.38 10.02
C GLU A 88 9.50 8.15 9.51
N THR A 89 8.86 9.22 9.04
CA THR A 89 7.59 9.14 8.32
C THR A 89 7.89 8.86 6.85
N ALA A 90 7.51 7.69 6.35
CA ALA A 90 7.80 7.25 4.99
C ALA A 90 6.51 6.82 4.28
N ALA A 91 5.78 7.76 3.70
CA ALA A 91 4.72 7.45 2.75
C ALA A 91 5.32 7.38 1.33
N LEU A 92 5.89 6.23 0.96
CA LEU A 92 6.32 5.99 -0.42
C LEU A 92 5.15 5.49 -1.26
N TRP A 93 4.29 6.42 -1.71
CA TRP A 93 3.43 6.14 -2.85
C TRP A 93 4.24 6.33 -4.13
N LYS A 94 4.53 5.24 -4.85
CA LYS A 94 5.12 5.30 -6.19
C LYS A 94 4.05 4.90 -7.20
N PRO A 95 3.65 5.78 -8.14
CA PRO A 95 2.77 5.38 -9.22
C PRO A 95 3.47 4.31 -10.07
N PRO A 96 2.70 3.43 -10.73
CA PRO A 96 3.26 2.49 -11.67
C PRO A 96 4.07 3.21 -12.75
N ALA A 97 5.28 2.73 -13.02
CA ALA A 97 6.04 3.19 -14.17
C ALA A 97 5.31 2.72 -15.45
N PRO A 98 5.22 3.55 -16.50
CA PRO A 98 4.79 3.08 -17.81
C PRO A 98 5.68 1.91 -18.22
N LYS A 99 5.10 0.76 -18.56
CA LYS A 99 5.83 -0.30 -19.22
C LYS A 99 6.10 0.19 -20.65
N VAL A 100 7.33 0.65 -20.90
CA VAL A 100 7.85 0.94 -22.25
C VAL A 100 8.00 -0.34 -23.06
#